data_AF-A0A438DPV7-F1
#
_entry.id   AF-A0A438DPV7-F1
#
_cell.length_a   1.000
_cell.length_b   1.000
_cell.length_c   1.000
_cell.angle_alpha   90.00
_cell.angle_beta   90.00
_cell.angle_gamma   90.00
#
_symmetry.space_group_name_H-M   'P 1'
#
loop_
_entity.id
_entity.type
_entity.pdbx_description
1 polymer ?
#
loop_
_entity_poly.entity_id
_entity_poly.type
_entity_poly.pdbx_seq_one_letter_code
_entity_poly.pdbx_strand_id
1 'polypeptide(L)'
;MEGETIKIMNQDLVRLDRFDGSNFTRWQDKVRFLLTTLKIFYILDPTLAPLPEPKENDTPQVVAARKKREEDEFICRGHILNTLFNRLYPSTRI
;
A
#
# COMPACT_ATOMS: atom_id res chain seq x y z
N MET A 1 -17.19 17.37 -0.97
CA MET A 1 -17.43 16.03 -0.38
C MET A 1 -16.28 15.07 -0.64
N GLU A 2 -15.95 14.66 -1.88
CA GLU A 2 -14.85 13.69 -2.13
C GLU A 2 -13.50 14.11 -1.53
N GLY A 3 -13.12 15.39 -1.65
CA GLY A 3 -11.87 15.90 -1.09
C GLY A 3 -11.80 15.87 0.45
N GLU A 4 -12.93 15.96 1.14
CA GLU A 4 -13.01 15.82 2.60
C GLU A 4 -12.98 14.35 3.01
N THR A 5 -13.66 13.47 2.26
CA THR A 5 -13.64 12.02 2.48
C THR A 5 -12.22 11.48 2.33
N ILE A 6 -11.48 11.91 1.30
CA ILE A 6 -10.07 11.56 1.10
C ILE A 6 -9.19 12.04 2.26
N LYS A 7 -9.50 13.22 2.83
CA LYS A 7 -8.75 13.81 3.96
C LYS A 7 -9.01 13.07 5.27
N ILE A 8 -10.26 12.70 5.53
CA ILE A 8 -10.69 11.90 6.69
C ILE A 8 -10.09 10.50 6.60
N MET A 9 -10.19 9.86 5.43
CA MET A 9 -9.53 8.58 5.17
C MET A 9 -8.03 8.69 5.42
N ASN A 10 -7.34 9.72 4.91
CA ASN A 10 -5.91 9.90 5.20
C ASN A 10 -5.61 10.05 6.70
N GLN A 11 -6.39 10.83 7.45
CA GLN A 11 -6.19 10.99 8.90
C GLN A 11 -6.47 9.70 9.69
N ASP A 12 -7.49 8.94 9.32
CA ASP A 12 -7.83 7.66 9.96
C ASP A 12 -6.85 6.55 9.57
N LEU A 13 -6.31 6.60 8.35
CA LEU A 13 -5.24 5.70 7.90
C LEU A 13 -3.89 6.04 8.54
N VAL A 14 -3.62 7.32 8.81
CA VAL A 14 -2.49 7.77 9.66
C VAL A 14 -2.64 7.31 11.12
N ARG A 15 -3.87 7.01 11.54
CA ARG A 15 -4.22 6.46 12.87
C ARG A 15 -4.50 4.97 12.89
N LEU A 16 -4.28 4.23 11.79
CA LEU A 16 -4.28 2.77 11.84
C LEU A 16 -3.32 2.34 12.95
N ASP A 17 -3.89 1.84 14.06
CA ASP A 17 -3.13 1.42 15.23
C ASP A 17 -1.93 0.60 14.76
N ARG A 18 -0.75 1.15 15.06
CA ARG A 18 0.52 0.49 14.77
C ARG A 18 0.49 -0.87 15.43
N PHE A 19 1.10 -1.86 14.78
CA PHE A 19 1.19 -3.16 15.40
C PHE A 19 2.02 -3.06 16.68
N ASP A 20 1.38 -3.23 17.83
CA ASP A 20 2.00 -3.13 19.14
C ASP A 20 2.51 -4.50 19.65
N GLY A 21 2.47 -5.52 18.79
CA GLY A 21 2.80 -6.90 19.14
C GLY A 21 1.62 -7.70 19.68
N SER A 22 0.45 -7.07 19.89
CA SER A 22 -0.78 -7.72 20.33
C SER A 22 -1.85 -7.73 19.24
N ASN A 23 -2.86 -8.59 19.37
CA ASN A 23 -4.06 -8.58 18.50
C ASN A 23 -3.74 -8.62 16.99
N PHE A 24 -2.83 -9.50 16.57
CA PHE A 24 -2.40 -9.65 15.17
C PHE A 24 -3.56 -9.75 14.18
N THR A 25 -4.60 -10.51 14.50
CA THR A 25 -5.79 -10.65 13.65
C THR A 25 -6.45 -9.30 13.37
N ARG A 26 -6.63 -8.47 14.41
CA ARG A 26 -7.25 -7.14 14.28
C ARG A 26 -6.38 -6.18 13.48
N TRP A 27 -5.07 -6.23 13.69
CA TRP A 27 -4.11 -5.46 12.90
C TRP A 27 -4.13 -5.89 11.43
N GLN A 28 -4.13 -7.20 11.16
CA GLN A 28 -4.17 -7.77 9.82
C GLN A 28 -5.45 -7.36 9.07
N ASP A 29 -6.62 -7.41 9.72
CA ASP A 29 -7.89 -7.01 9.10
C ASP A 29 -7.91 -5.52 8.76
N LYS A 30 -7.32 -4.68 9.61
CA LYS A 30 -7.14 -3.25 9.38
C LYS A 30 -6.26 -2.96 8.16
N VAL A 31 -5.11 -3.65 8.05
CA VAL A 31 -4.22 -3.53 6.88
C VAL A 31 -4.92 -4.05 5.62
N ARG A 32 -5.61 -5.19 5.69
CA ARG A 32 -6.39 -5.73 4.57
C ARG A 32 -7.46 -4.74 4.09
N PHE A 33 -8.20 -4.12 5.01
CA PHE A 33 -9.22 -3.13 4.70
C PHE A 33 -8.63 -1.90 3.99
N LEU A 34 -7.50 -1.38 4.49
CA LEU A 34 -6.77 -0.28 3.87
C LEU A 34 -6.35 -0.63 2.44
N LEU A 35 -5.66 -1.76 2.24
CA LEU A 35 -5.15 -2.16 0.92
C LEU A 35 -6.30 -2.42 -0.07
N THR A 36 -7.43 -2.94 0.41
CA THR A 36 -8.65 -3.14 -0.41
C THR A 36 -9.24 -1.81 -0.83
N THR A 37 -9.31 -0.84 0.09
CA THR A 37 -9.82 0.51 -0.16
C THR A 37 -8.96 1.25 -1.19
N LEU A 38 -7.64 1.07 -1.13
CA LEU A 38 -6.69 1.56 -2.13
C LEU A 38 -6.69 0.77 -3.44
N LYS A 39 -7.45 -0.33 -3.52
CA LYS A 39 -7.49 -1.25 -4.68
C LYS A 39 -6.14 -1.88 -5.03
N ILE A 40 -5.24 -2.02 -4.05
CA ILE A 40 -3.90 -2.61 -4.21
C ILE A 40 -3.73 -3.94 -3.46
N PHE A 41 -4.78 -4.44 -2.80
CA PHE A 41 -4.72 -5.71 -2.07
C PHE A 41 -4.32 -6.90 -2.96
N TYR A 42 -4.63 -6.85 -4.26
CA TYR A 42 -4.25 -7.86 -5.24
C TYR A 42 -2.73 -8.09 -5.33
N ILE A 43 -1.91 -7.11 -4.93
CA ILE A 43 -0.44 -7.24 -4.88
C ILE A 43 0.00 -8.35 -3.92
N LEU A 44 -0.79 -8.64 -2.89
CA LEU A 44 -0.49 -9.68 -1.90
C LEU A 44 -0.94 -11.08 -2.32
N ASP A 45 -1.54 -11.23 -3.50
CA ASP A 45 -1.96 -12.53 -4.02
C ASP A 45 -0.73 -13.37 -4.39
N PRO A 46 -0.50 -14.54 -3.74
CA PRO A 46 0.64 -15.39 -4.06
C PRO A 46 0.59 -15.98 -5.48
N THR A 47 -0.58 -15.96 -6.12
CA THR A 47 -0.78 -16.42 -7.50
C THR A 47 -0.60 -15.31 -8.54
N LEU A 48 -0.30 -14.07 -8.10
CA LEU A 48 -0.10 -12.94 -9.00
C LEU A 48 1.09 -13.21 -9.93
N ALA A 49 0.81 -13.27 -11.24
CA ALA A 49 1.83 -13.50 -12.25
C ALA A 49 2.99 -12.49 -12.09
N PRO A 50 4.26 -12.84 -12.30
CA PRO A 50 5.37 -11.88 -12.25
C PRO A 50 5.18 -10.70 -13.21
N LEU A 51 5.84 -9.57 -12.93
CA LEU A 51 5.91 -8.49 -13.91
C LEU A 51 6.65 -9.03 -15.15
N PRO A 52 6.04 -8.99 -16.36
CA PRO A 52 6.74 -9.42 -17.57
C PRO A 52 7.98 -8.55 -17.76
N GLU A 53 9.08 -9.02 -18.34
CA GLU A 53 10.26 -8.18 -18.60
C GLU A 53 9.97 -7.11 -19.67
N PRO A 54 10.62 -5.92 -19.63
CA PRO A 54 10.46 -4.90 -20.67
C PRO A 54 10.90 -5.45 -22.03
N LYS A 55 10.05 -5.31 -23.05
CA LYS A 55 10.41 -5.65 -24.45
C LYS A 55 10.29 -4.41 -25.32
N GLU A 56 11.16 -4.29 -26.33
CA GLU A 56 11.17 -3.15 -27.27
C GLU A 56 9.84 -2.97 -28.01
N ASN A 57 9.11 -4.05 -28.18
CA ASN A 57 7.84 -4.17 -28.89
C ASN A 57 6.63 -4.31 -27.95
N ASP A 58 6.77 -3.96 -26.67
CA ASP A 58 5.65 -3.86 -25.75
C ASP A 58 4.68 -2.75 -26.21
N THR A 59 3.38 -3.05 -26.14
CA THR A 59 2.38 -2.04 -26.44
C THR A 59 2.35 -0.98 -25.32
N PRO A 60 1.92 0.26 -25.61
CA PRO A 60 1.79 1.30 -24.57
C PRO A 60 0.94 0.85 -23.36
N GLN A 61 -0.05 -0.02 -23.59
CA GLN A 61 -0.91 -0.59 -22.56
C GLN A 61 -0.13 -1.53 -21.61
N VAL A 62 0.79 -2.34 -22.15
CA VAL A 62 1.65 -3.23 -21.34
C VAL A 62 2.62 -2.40 -20.51
N VAL A 63 3.21 -1.36 -21.08
CA VAL A 63 4.11 -0.44 -20.35
C VAL A 63 3.36 0.28 -19.22
N ALA A 64 2.15 0.79 -19.49
CA ALA A 64 1.33 1.45 -18.49
C ALA A 64 0.88 0.51 -17.36
N ALA A 65 0.48 -0.72 -17.70
CA ALA A 65 0.09 -1.73 -16.71
C ALA A 65 1.25 -2.14 -15.80
N ARG A 66 2.45 -2.29 -16.37
CA ARG A 66 3.69 -2.54 -15.62
C ARG A 66 3.98 -1.42 -14.65
N LYS A 67 4.05 -0.18 -15.12
CA LYS A 67 4.32 0.99 -14.28
C LYS A 67 3.30 1.14 -13.15
N LYS A 68 2.02 0.97 -13.45
CA LYS A 68 0.95 0.99 -12.44
C LYS A 68 1.19 -0.07 -11.36
N ARG A 69 1.55 -1.28 -11.75
CA ARG A 69 1.80 -2.35 -10.78
C ARG A 69 3.06 -2.10 -9.94
N GLU A 70 4.11 -1.53 -10.51
CA GLU A 70 5.29 -1.10 -9.75
C GLU A 70 4.93 -0.04 -8.69
N GLU A 71 4.09 0.94 -9.06
CA GLU A 71 3.56 1.95 -8.13
C GLU A 71 2.69 1.31 -7.03
N ASP A 72 1.75 0.43 -7.41
CA ASP A 72 0.89 -0.28 -6.46
C ASP A 72 1.70 -1.15 -5.49
N GLU A 73 2.76 -1.82 -5.96
CA GLU A 73 3.67 -2.61 -5.12
C GLU A 73 4.43 -1.72 -4.13
N PHE A 74 4.96 -0.58 -4.58
CA PHE A 74 5.63 0.38 -3.73
C PHE A 74 4.70 0.89 -2.61
N ILE A 75 3.47 1.27 -2.96
CA ILE A 75 2.47 1.76 -2.00
C ILE A 75 2.08 0.65 -1.01
N CYS A 76 1.85 -0.58 -1.50
CA CYS A 76 1.48 -1.73 -0.68
C CYS A 76 2.56 -2.03 0.38
N ARG A 77 3.82 -2.14 -0.06
CA ARG A 77 4.97 -2.35 0.84
C ARG A 77 5.11 -1.20 1.83
N GLY A 78 4.97 0.05 1.37
CA GLY A 78 5.05 1.24 2.21
C GLY A 78 4.04 1.23 3.36
N HIS A 79 2.78 0.86 3.10
CA HIS A 79 1.75 0.76 4.14
C HIS A 79 2.00 -0.38 5.13
N ILE A 80 2.38 -1.57 4.63
CA ILE A 80 2.71 -2.70 5.50
C ILE A 80 3.89 -2.35 6.40
N LEU A 81 4.95 -1.76 5.85
CA LEU A 81 6.12 -1.36 6.64
C LEU A 81 5.81 -0.25 7.64
N ASN A 82 5.03 0.77 7.26
CA ASN A 82 4.67 1.87 8.16
C ASN A 82 3.78 1.40 9.33
N THR A 83 2.95 0.38 9.10
CA THR A 83 2.10 -0.21 10.14
C THR A 83 2.86 -1.21 11.04
N LEU A 84 3.98 -1.77 10.56
CA LEU A 84 4.84 -2.72 11.30
C LEU A 84 6.01 -2.06 12.04
N PHE A 85 6.71 -1.10 11.46
CA PHE A 85 7.99 -0.61 11.98
C PHE A 85 7.83 0.71 12.76
N ASN A 86 8.14 0.63 14.05
CA ASN A 86 8.29 1.77 14.94
C ASN A 86 9.61 2.50 14.57
N ARG A 87 9.52 3.78 14.21
CA ARG A 87 10.64 4.72 14.03
C ARG A 87 11.51 4.50 12.78
N LEU A 88 11.28 5.29 11.73
CA LEU A 88 12.38 5.66 10.83
C LEU A 88 12.62 7.16 10.65
N TYR A 89 11.85 8.04 11.31
CA TYR A 89 12.30 9.41 11.58
C TYR A 89 11.72 9.86 12.93
N PRO A 90 12.53 10.16 13.97
CA PRO A 90 12.07 11.16 14.92
C PRO A 90 11.81 12.43 14.11
N SER A 91 10.63 13.03 14.28
CA SER A 91 10.33 14.37 13.78
C SER A 91 11.21 15.39 14.51
N THR A 92 12.53 15.33 14.29
CA THR A 92 13.44 16.38 14.67
C THR A 92 13.43 17.36 13.52
N ARG A 93 12.82 18.51 13.81
CA ARG A 93 12.74 19.74 13.02
C ARG A 93 13.94 19.94 12.09
N ILE A 94 13.64 20.32 10.86
CA ILE A 94 14.38 21.36 10.16
C ILE A 94 13.46 22.58 10.15
#